data_AF-A0A7J3X8L4-F1
#
_entry.id   AF-A0A7J3X8L4-F1
#
_cell.length_a   1.000
_cell.length_b   1.000
_cell.length_c   1.000
_cell.angle_alpha   90.00
_cell.angle_beta   90.00
_cell.angle_gamma   90.00
#
_symmetry.space_group_name_H-M   'P 1'
#
loop_
_entity.id
_entity.type
_entity.pdbx_description
1 polymer ?
#
loop_
_entity_poly.entity_id
_entity_poly.type
_entity_poly.pdbx_seq_one_letter_code
_entity_poly.pdbx_strand_id
1 'polypeptide(L)'
;MALRRRRGVTRIAELVLATSMVVAVVLFVMFFTRPIRSAYLRETSDLRRLAYNVLDNLAEAGVFERVLGSALAGDVGWEGRLRFLVSSSMPPGVLFRMEVYSVSFDTGTGTVAFTRLDRGGVSNAELSVSFKEAESVYYTYVCTRDPDSMRGRVFYFVLVVGYAG
;
A
#
# COMPACT_ATOMS: atom_id res chain seq x y z
N MET A 1 49.41 -31.15 35.15
CA MET A 1 48.25 -30.21 35.09
C MET A 1 47.92 -29.66 33.69
N ALA A 2 48.75 -29.82 32.65
CA ALA A 2 48.52 -29.23 31.31
C ALA A 2 47.47 -29.94 30.43
N LEU A 3 47.18 -31.23 30.66
CA LEU A 3 46.26 -32.03 29.84
C LEU A 3 44.77 -31.63 30.00
N ARG A 4 44.38 -31.07 31.15
CA ARG A 4 42.98 -30.69 31.42
C ARG A 4 42.57 -29.40 30.70
N ARG A 5 43.52 -28.48 30.50
CA ARG A 5 43.31 -27.19 29.80
C ARG A 5 43.11 -27.38 28.28
N ARG A 6 43.82 -28.35 27.67
CA ARG A 6 43.66 -28.69 26.24
C ARG A 6 42.30 -29.28 25.92
N ARG A 7 41.72 -30.10 26.81
CA ARG A 7 40.36 -30.66 26.65
C ARG A 7 39.25 -29.60 26.69
N GLY A 8 39.47 -28.52 27.44
CA GLY A 8 38.53 -27.39 27.49
C GLY A 8 38.56 -26.59 26.20
N VAL A 9 39.74 -26.29 25.68
CA VAL A 9 39.92 -25.56 24.40
C VAL A 9 39.34 -26.36 23.22
N THR A 10 39.54 -27.69 23.20
CA THR A 10 38.96 -28.54 22.15
C THR A 10 37.43 -28.56 22.20
N ARG A 11 36.82 -28.56 23.39
CA ARG A 11 35.35 -28.49 23.54
C ARG A 11 34.78 -27.15 23.08
N ILE A 12 35.48 -26.05 23.36
CA ILE A 12 35.05 -24.72 22.91
C ILE A 12 35.14 -24.64 21.38
N ALA A 13 36.23 -25.13 20.78
CA ALA A 13 36.39 -25.17 19.33
C ALA A 13 35.30 -26.04 18.66
N GLU A 14 34.98 -27.19 19.24
CA GLU A 14 33.91 -28.08 18.78
C GLU A 14 32.53 -27.41 18.83
N LEU A 15 32.23 -26.69 19.91
CA LEU A 15 30.94 -25.99 20.08
C LEU A 15 30.78 -24.85 19.06
N VAL A 16 31.86 -24.12 18.79
CA VAL A 16 31.87 -23.04 17.79
C VAL A 16 31.67 -23.62 16.38
N LEU A 17 32.35 -24.70 16.05
CA LEU A 17 32.18 -25.41 14.78
C LEU A 17 30.75 -25.94 14.61
N ALA A 18 30.21 -26.61 15.63
CA ALA A 18 28.84 -27.13 15.59
C ALA A 18 27.81 -26.01 15.40
N THR A 19 27.96 -24.90 16.12
CA THR A 19 27.07 -23.73 15.99
C THR A 19 27.16 -23.13 14.59
N SER A 20 28.38 -22.97 14.06
CA SER A 20 28.59 -22.45 12.70
C SER A 20 27.95 -23.33 11.62
N MET A 21 28.02 -24.65 11.78
CA MET A 21 27.38 -25.59 10.86
C MET A 21 25.87 -25.48 10.90
N VAL A 22 25.26 -25.39 12.09
CA VAL A 22 23.81 -25.23 12.23
C VAL A 22 23.34 -23.92 11.57
N VAL A 23 24.06 -22.81 11.81
CA VAL A 23 23.75 -21.52 11.17
C VAL A 23 23.88 -21.61 9.65
N ALA A 24 24.95 -22.23 9.15
CA ALA A 24 25.15 -22.41 7.71
C ALA A 24 24.05 -23.26 7.07
N VAL A 25 23.61 -24.34 7.74
CA VAL A 25 22.51 -25.18 7.27
C VAL A 25 21.19 -24.41 7.27
N VAL A 26 20.90 -23.63 8.32
CA VAL A 26 19.68 -22.81 8.35
C VAL A 26 19.69 -21.76 7.24
N LEU A 27 20.81 -21.09 7.00
CA LEU A 27 20.95 -20.14 5.89
C LEU A 27 20.84 -20.82 4.53
N PHE A 28 21.41 -22.01 4.38
CA PHE A 28 21.30 -22.81 3.16
C PHE A 28 19.86 -23.25 2.91
N VAL A 29 19.16 -23.74 3.94
CA VAL A 29 17.74 -24.06 3.89
C VAL A 29 16.96 -22.80 3.51
N MET A 30 17.15 -21.66 4.18
CA MET A 30 16.46 -20.40 3.83
C MET A 30 16.72 -19.94 2.38
N PHE A 31 17.92 -20.21 1.85
CA PHE A 31 18.27 -19.88 0.47
C PHE A 31 17.56 -20.78 -0.56
N PHE A 32 17.41 -22.07 -0.26
CA PHE A 32 16.75 -23.05 -1.15
C PHE A 32 15.24 -23.18 -0.92
N THR A 33 14.77 -22.94 0.30
CA THR A 33 13.38 -22.70 0.66
C THR A 33 13.04 -21.23 0.52
N ARG A 34 13.58 -20.54 -0.51
CA ARG A 34 12.86 -19.40 -1.11
C ARG A 34 11.40 -19.79 -1.06
N PRO A 35 10.54 -19.02 -0.37
CA PRO A 35 9.18 -19.46 -0.09
C PRO A 35 8.68 -19.98 -1.42
N ILE A 36 8.37 -21.28 -1.46
CA ILE A 36 7.72 -21.89 -2.60
C ILE A 36 6.65 -20.86 -2.89
N ARG A 37 6.72 -20.20 -4.06
CA ARG A 37 5.62 -19.38 -4.53
C ARG A 37 4.52 -20.39 -4.70
N SER A 38 3.89 -20.76 -3.61
CA SER A 38 2.53 -21.15 -3.56
C SER A 38 1.90 -20.12 -4.48
N ALA A 39 1.45 -20.58 -5.62
CA ALA A 39 0.03 -20.80 -5.81
C ALA A 39 -0.82 -20.80 -4.51
N TYR A 40 -0.59 -19.85 -3.59
CA TYR A 40 -1.63 -19.21 -2.82
C TYR A 40 -2.52 -18.75 -3.95
N LEU A 41 -3.73 -19.28 -3.97
CA LEU A 41 -4.83 -18.69 -4.68
C LEU A 41 -4.84 -17.21 -4.28
N ARG A 42 -4.11 -16.39 -5.02
CA ARG A 42 -4.01 -14.95 -4.83
C ARG A 42 -5.29 -14.45 -5.45
N GLU A 43 -6.37 -14.67 -4.73
CA GLU A 43 -7.67 -14.24 -5.21
C GLU A 43 -7.59 -12.74 -5.33
N THR A 44 -7.94 -12.24 -6.50
CA THR A 44 -8.09 -10.82 -6.72
C THR A 44 -9.07 -10.20 -5.68
N SER A 45 -9.96 -11.01 -5.11
CA SER A 45 -10.73 -10.72 -3.88
C SER A 45 -9.93 -10.09 -2.74
N ASP A 46 -8.70 -10.55 -2.47
CA ASP A 46 -7.85 -10.01 -1.40
C ASP A 46 -7.32 -8.61 -1.75
N LEU A 47 -6.97 -8.37 -3.02
CA LEU A 47 -6.61 -7.04 -3.51
C LEU A 47 -7.78 -6.06 -3.40
N ARG A 48 -8.99 -6.52 -3.72
CA ARG A 48 -10.21 -5.72 -3.56
C ARG A 48 -10.46 -5.36 -2.09
N ARG A 49 -10.38 -6.34 -1.19
CA ARG A 49 -10.51 -6.11 0.27
C ARG A 49 -9.43 -5.15 0.77
N LEU A 50 -8.19 -5.31 0.34
CA LEU A 50 -7.10 -4.40 0.65
C LEU A 50 -7.41 -2.97 0.21
N ALA A 51 -7.82 -2.77 -1.05
CA ALA A 51 -8.13 -1.46 -1.59
C ALA A 51 -9.29 -0.78 -0.83
N TYR A 52 -10.37 -1.51 -0.54
CA TYR A 52 -11.46 -0.99 0.30
C TYR A 52 -10.97 -0.61 1.68
N ASN A 53 -10.24 -1.49 2.37
CA ASN A 53 -9.74 -1.21 3.71
C ASN A 53 -8.81 0.01 3.74
N VAL A 54 -7.96 0.20 2.72
CA VAL A 54 -7.10 1.39 2.63
C VAL A 54 -7.96 2.65 2.48
N LEU A 55 -8.93 2.66 1.56
CA LEU A 55 -9.79 3.82 1.34
C LEU A 55 -10.64 4.14 2.56
N ASP A 56 -11.17 3.12 3.22
CA ASP A 56 -12.01 3.24 4.40
C ASP A 56 -11.23 3.77 5.61
N ASN A 57 -10.04 3.22 5.87
CA ASN A 57 -9.17 3.73 6.93
C ASN A 57 -8.77 5.21 6.71
N LEU A 58 -8.51 5.61 5.46
CA LEU A 58 -8.22 7.01 5.12
C LEU A 58 -9.46 7.90 5.30
N ALA A 59 -10.64 7.39 4.95
CA ALA A 59 -11.91 8.07 5.17
C ALA A 59 -12.19 8.25 6.66
N GLU A 60 -12.06 7.21 7.47
CA GLU A 60 -12.26 7.24 8.92
C GLU A 60 -11.30 8.21 9.61
N ALA A 61 -10.03 8.22 9.17
CA ALA A 61 -9.02 9.14 9.66
C ALA A 61 -9.23 10.61 9.19
N GLY A 62 -10.24 10.90 8.36
CA GLY A 62 -10.49 12.24 7.83
C GLY A 62 -9.34 12.76 6.97
N VAL A 63 -8.62 11.86 6.28
CA VAL A 63 -7.50 12.24 5.41
C VAL A 63 -8.02 12.97 4.17
N PHE A 64 -9.12 12.50 3.59
CA PHE A 64 -9.65 13.06 2.35
C PHE A 64 -10.06 14.51 2.50
N GLU A 65 -10.77 14.88 3.57
CA GLU A 65 -11.18 16.27 3.83
C GLU A 65 -9.96 17.20 3.96
N ARG A 66 -8.92 16.76 4.67
CA ARG A 66 -7.70 17.54 4.87
C ARG A 66 -6.87 17.70 3.59
N VAL A 67 -6.68 16.62 2.85
CA VAL A 67 -5.84 16.63 1.65
C VAL A 67 -6.57 17.24 0.46
N LEU A 68 -7.83 16.87 0.23
CA LEU A 68 -8.61 17.40 -0.89
C LEU A 68 -9.08 18.84 -0.62
N GLY A 69 -9.22 19.25 0.64
CA GLY A 69 -9.45 20.65 0.98
C GLY A 69 -8.29 21.52 0.50
N SER A 70 -7.05 21.08 0.72
CA SER A 70 -5.86 21.75 0.19
C SER A 70 -5.78 21.71 -1.34
N ALA A 71 -6.24 20.64 -1.98
CA ALA A 71 -6.29 20.52 -3.44
C ALA A 71 -7.24 21.56 -4.06
N LEU A 72 -8.43 21.70 -3.48
CA LEU A 72 -9.43 22.69 -3.93
C LEU A 72 -9.02 24.13 -3.64
N ALA A 73 -8.16 24.35 -2.64
CA ALA A 73 -7.52 25.64 -2.38
C ALA A 73 -6.34 25.95 -3.33
N GLY A 74 -6.01 25.03 -4.25
CA GLY A 74 -4.97 25.22 -5.27
C GLY A 74 -3.56 24.80 -4.86
N ASP A 75 -3.40 24.03 -3.77
CA ASP A 75 -2.11 23.45 -3.43
C ASP A 75 -1.67 22.46 -4.52
N VAL A 76 -0.40 22.48 -4.91
CA VAL A 76 0.17 21.57 -5.93
C VAL A 76 0.70 20.27 -5.29
N GLY A 77 0.99 20.28 -3.98
CA GLY A 77 1.58 19.15 -3.25
C GLY A 77 0.60 18.08 -2.78
N TRP A 78 -0.71 18.28 -2.95
CA TRP A 78 -1.74 17.39 -2.41
C TRP A 78 -1.65 15.97 -2.98
N GLU A 79 -1.33 15.82 -4.26
CA GLU A 79 -1.20 14.51 -4.91
C GLU A 79 -0.06 13.69 -4.29
N GLY A 80 1.08 14.34 -4.04
CA GLY A 80 2.23 13.69 -3.42
C GLY A 80 1.97 13.25 -1.98
N ARG A 81 1.22 14.04 -1.21
CA ARG A 81 0.79 13.67 0.15
C ARG A 81 -0.20 12.52 0.14
N LEU A 82 -1.19 12.55 -0.76
CA LEU A 82 -2.15 11.46 -0.90
C LEU A 82 -1.45 10.18 -1.34
N ARG A 83 -0.55 10.26 -2.33
CA ARG A 83 0.29 9.15 -2.77
C ARG A 83 1.05 8.55 -1.60
N PHE A 84 1.74 9.37 -0.81
CA PHE A 84 2.51 8.89 0.34
C PHE A 84 1.63 8.14 1.35
N LEU A 85 0.46 8.70 1.69
CA LEU A 85 -0.47 8.07 2.63
C LEU A 85 -1.00 6.74 2.10
N VAL A 86 -1.43 6.68 0.84
CA VAL A 86 -1.88 5.44 0.21
C VAL A 86 -0.75 4.43 0.14
N SER A 87 0.46 4.83 -0.28
CA SER A 87 1.64 3.97 -0.31
C SER A 87 1.98 3.40 1.07
N SER A 88 1.86 4.20 2.14
CA SER A 88 2.16 3.76 3.50
C SER A 88 1.18 2.71 4.04
N SER A 89 -0.04 2.70 3.51
CA SER A 89 -1.08 1.73 3.87
C SER A 89 -1.05 0.46 3.01
N MET A 90 -0.19 0.42 1.98
CA MET A 90 -0.06 -0.72 1.07
C MET A 90 1.09 -1.63 1.50
N PRO A 91 0.94 -2.97 1.40
CA PRO A 91 2.05 -3.90 1.58
C PRO A 91 3.18 -3.67 0.56
N PRO A 92 4.43 -4.01 0.91
CA PRO A 92 5.55 -3.91 0.00
C PRO A 92 5.34 -4.80 -1.24
N GLY A 93 5.64 -4.24 -2.42
CA GLY A 93 5.48 -4.93 -3.70
C GLY A 93 4.09 -4.81 -4.34
N VAL A 94 3.13 -4.14 -3.69
CA VAL A 94 1.84 -3.75 -4.29
C VAL A 94 2.00 -2.41 -5.01
N LEU A 95 1.57 -2.39 -6.26
CA LEU A 95 1.46 -1.19 -7.08
C LEU A 95 0.01 -0.71 -7.09
N PHE A 96 -0.19 0.60 -7.23
CA PHE A 96 -1.49 1.23 -7.33
C PHE A 96 -1.48 2.44 -8.25
N ARG A 97 -2.65 2.72 -8.82
CA ARG A 97 -3.02 3.96 -9.49
C ARG A 97 -4.33 4.44 -8.91
N MET A 98 -4.38 5.69 -8.46
CA MET A 98 -5.59 6.30 -7.94
C MET A 98 -5.98 7.49 -8.80
N GLU A 99 -7.26 7.52 -9.18
CA GLU A 99 -7.90 8.69 -9.78
C GLU A 99 -8.89 9.28 -8.79
N VAL A 100 -8.97 10.61 -8.77
CA VAL A 100 -9.79 11.36 -7.82
C VAL A 100 -10.68 12.32 -8.59
N TYR A 101 -11.98 12.22 -8.37
CA TYR A 101 -12.99 13.06 -9.00
C TYR A 101 -13.77 13.82 -7.93
N SER A 102 -14.03 15.11 -8.15
CA SER A 102 -15.09 15.83 -7.44
C SER A 102 -16.41 15.62 -8.17
N VAL A 103 -17.46 15.35 -7.41
CA VAL A 103 -18.81 15.20 -7.94
C VAL A 103 -19.61 16.45 -7.60
N SER A 104 -20.15 17.10 -8.63
CA SER A 104 -21.07 18.24 -8.47
C SER A 104 -22.44 17.89 -9.05
N PHE A 105 -23.48 18.25 -8.31
CA PHE A 105 -24.87 18.07 -8.71
C PHE A 105 -25.47 19.41 -9.09
N ASP A 106 -25.96 19.54 -10.31
CA ASP A 106 -26.72 20.71 -10.73
C ASP A 106 -28.22 20.43 -10.51
N THR A 107 -28.81 21.11 -9.53
CA THR A 107 -30.22 20.99 -9.17
C THR A 107 -31.16 21.62 -10.20
N GLY A 108 -30.67 22.49 -11.08
CA GLY A 108 -31.48 23.10 -12.14
C GLY A 108 -31.68 22.19 -13.36
N THR A 109 -30.69 21.38 -13.69
CA THR A 109 -30.71 20.47 -14.86
C THR A 109 -30.83 18.99 -14.50
N GLY A 110 -30.67 18.65 -13.21
CA GLY A 110 -30.66 17.25 -12.74
C GLY A 110 -29.41 16.47 -13.20
N THR A 111 -28.36 17.17 -13.64
CA THR A 111 -27.14 16.54 -14.17
C THR A 111 -26.09 16.33 -13.08
N VAL A 112 -25.35 15.23 -13.21
CA VAL A 112 -24.20 14.90 -12.36
C VAL A 112 -22.94 15.09 -13.18
N ALA A 113 -22.04 15.96 -12.72
CA ALA A 113 -20.76 16.17 -13.35
C ALA A 113 -19.63 15.59 -12.50
N PHE A 114 -18.74 14.84 -13.15
CA PHE A 114 -17.52 14.31 -12.57
C PHE A 114 -16.35 15.15 -13.09
N THR A 115 -15.69 15.90 -12.21
CA THR A 115 -14.50 16.67 -12.55
C THR A 115 -13.28 15.97 -11.98
N ARG A 116 -12.38 15.50 -12.87
CA ARG A 116 -11.12 14.89 -12.45
C ARG A 116 -10.23 15.94 -11.79
N LEU A 117 -9.76 15.64 -10.58
CA LEU A 117 -8.88 16.52 -9.80
C LEU A 117 -7.41 16.15 -9.99
N ASP A 118 -7.10 14.86 -10.08
CA ASP A 118 -5.74 14.38 -10.20
C ASP A 118 -5.16 14.58 -11.61
N ARG A 119 -3.85 14.80 -11.67
CA ARG A 119 -3.03 14.79 -12.88
C ARG A 119 -2.20 13.51 -13.01
N GLY A 120 -2.65 12.42 -12.37
CA GLY A 120 -1.95 11.13 -12.33
C GLY A 120 -0.82 11.02 -11.29
N GLY A 121 -0.59 12.03 -10.44
CA GLY A 121 0.46 11.98 -9.41
C GLY A 121 0.11 11.12 -8.19
N VAL A 122 -1.13 10.64 -8.07
CA VAL A 122 -1.57 9.73 -6.99
C VAL A 122 -1.34 8.26 -7.40
N SER A 123 -0.11 7.94 -7.75
CA SER A 123 0.29 6.60 -8.21
C SER A 123 1.70 6.27 -7.73
N ASN A 124 1.94 5.01 -7.34
CA ASN A 124 3.29 4.47 -7.16
C ASN A 124 3.72 3.55 -8.32
N ALA A 125 2.81 3.30 -9.29
CA ALA A 125 3.12 2.60 -10.52
C ALA A 125 3.55 3.60 -11.59
N GLU A 126 4.69 3.35 -12.23
CA GLU A 126 5.06 4.07 -13.45
C GLU A 126 4.03 3.77 -14.56
N LEU A 127 3.85 4.72 -15.48
CA LEU A 127 2.94 4.56 -16.63
C LEU A 127 3.31 3.35 -17.51
N SER A 128 4.60 3.03 -17.57
CA SER A 128 5.22 1.94 -18.35
C SER A 128 4.98 0.53 -17.78
N VAL A 129 4.59 0.40 -16.51
CA VAL A 129 4.46 -0.90 -15.86
C VAL A 129 3.10 -1.52 -16.16
N SER A 130 3.10 -2.73 -16.74
CA SER A 130 1.92 -3.58 -16.84
C SER A 130 1.61 -4.23 -15.50
N PHE A 131 0.33 -4.21 -15.14
CA PHE A 131 -0.15 -5.06 -14.05
C PHE A 131 -0.36 -6.46 -14.59
N LYS A 132 0.23 -7.46 -13.92
CA LYS A 132 -0.02 -8.86 -14.23
C LYS A 132 -1.33 -9.36 -13.62
N GLU A 133 -1.63 -8.87 -12.43
CA GLU A 133 -2.87 -9.10 -11.67
C GLU A 133 -3.28 -7.76 -11.07
N ALA A 134 -4.50 -7.31 -11.32
CA ALA A 134 -5.03 -6.05 -10.81
C ALA A 134 -6.51 -6.13 -10.47
N GLU A 135 -6.92 -5.29 -9.53
CA GLU A 135 -8.31 -5.06 -9.16
C GLU A 135 -8.60 -3.58 -9.04
N SER A 136 -9.79 -3.19 -9.45
CA SER A 136 -10.28 -1.82 -9.36
C SER A 136 -11.39 -1.72 -8.33
N VAL A 137 -11.27 -0.76 -7.41
CA VAL A 137 -12.30 -0.40 -6.44
C VAL A 137 -12.77 1.02 -6.71
N TYR A 138 -14.09 1.18 -6.68
CA TYR A 138 -14.77 2.46 -6.78
C TYR A 138 -15.28 2.83 -5.39
N TYR A 139 -14.92 4.00 -4.90
CA TYR A 139 -15.30 4.45 -3.56
C TYR A 139 -15.85 5.86 -3.61
N THR A 140 -17.06 6.04 -3.09
CA THR A 140 -17.70 7.35 -2.98
C THR A 140 -17.61 7.82 -1.54
N TYR A 141 -17.03 8.99 -1.34
CA TYR A 141 -16.86 9.60 -0.03
C TYR A 141 -17.64 10.91 0.06
N VAL A 142 -18.39 11.08 1.14
CA VAL A 142 -19.11 12.32 1.45
C VAL A 142 -18.42 13.00 2.61
N CYS A 143 -18.00 14.25 2.41
CA CYS A 143 -17.37 15.04 3.46
C CYS A 143 -18.41 15.45 4.51
N THR A 144 -18.15 15.08 5.75
CA THR A 144 -19.10 15.23 6.86
C THR A 144 -18.47 15.83 8.11
N ARG A 145 -17.14 15.78 8.27
CA ARG A 145 -16.47 16.19 9.51
C ARG A 145 -15.97 17.63 9.49
N ASP A 146 -15.67 18.20 8.33
CA ASP A 146 -15.28 19.62 8.23
C ASP A 146 -16.53 20.53 8.22
N PRO A 147 -16.69 21.46 9.18
CA PRO A 147 -17.89 22.28 9.31
C PRO A 147 -18.05 23.37 8.22
N ASP A 148 -16.96 23.90 7.64
CA ASP A 148 -17.03 25.18 6.92
C ASP A 148 -16.78 25.10 5.39
N SER A 149 -15.79 24.34 4.92
CA SER A 149 -15.34 24.45 3.50
C SER A 149 -15.66 23.22 2.63
N MET A 150 -15.68 22.04 3.26
CA MET A 150 -15.80 20.76 2.55
C MET A 150 -17.13 20.06 2.78
N ARG A 151 -17.95 20.50 3.75
CA ARG A 151 -19.18 19.80 4.13
C ARG A 151 -20.13 19.58 2.95
N GLY A 152 -20.61 18.35 2.79
CA GLY A 152 -21.55 17.98 1.73
C GLY A 152 -20.91 17.82 0.34
N ARG A 153 -19.60 18.08 0.19
CA ARG A 153 -18.89 17.73 -1.04
C ARG A 153 -18.75 16.22 -1.16
N VAL A 154 -18.91 15.72 -2.38
CA VAL A 154 -18.80 14.31 -2.70
C VAL A 154 -17.58 14.10 -3.58
N PHE A 155 -16.75 13.14 -3.21
CA PHE A 155 -15.60 12.69 -3.97
C PHE A 155 -15.79 11.26 -4.41
N TYR A 156 -15.32 10.97 -5.62
CA TYR A 156 -15.33 9.64 -6.20
C TYR A 156 -13.90 9.23 -6.50
N PHE A 157 -13.50 8.08 -5.97
CA PHE A 157 -12.17 7.53 -6.10
C PHE A 157 -12.22 6.27 -6.96
N VAL A 158 -11.27 6.17 -7.89
CA VAL A 158 -10.99 4.94 -8.63
C VAL A 158 -9.61 4.48 -8.21
N LEU A 159 -9.54 3.42 -7.40
CA LEU A 159 -8.28 2.86 -6.94
C LEU A 159 -8.05 1.52 -7.62
N VAL A 160 -7.02 1.46 -8.47
CA VAL A 160 -6.52 0.24 -9.06
C VAL A 160 -5.32 -0.22 -8.25
N VAL A 161 -5.35 -1.45 -7.74
CA VAL A 161 -4.23 -2.09 -7.03
C VAL A 161 -3.83 -3.37 -7.76
N GLY A 162 -2.55 -3.69 -7.74
CA GLY A 162 -2.07 -4.89 -8.41
C GLY A 162 -0.60 -5.16 -8.21
N TYR A 163 -0.10 -6.17 -8.91
CA TYR A 163 1.30 -6.57 -8.88
C TYR A 163 1.97 -6.35 -10.24
N ALA A 164 3.22 -5.90 -10.20
CA ALA A 164 4.04 -5.77 -11.40
C ALA A 164 4.28 -7.15 -12.05
N GLY A 165 4.29 -7.20 -13.38
CA GLY A 165 4.78 -8.37 -14.10
C GLY A 165 4.82 -8.20 -15.61
#